data_AF-A0A2V5MPM0-F1
#
_entry.id   AF-A0A2V5MPM0-F1
#
_cell.length_a   1.000
_cell.length_b   1.000
_cell.length_c   1.000
_cell.angle_alpha   90.00
_cell.angle_beta   90.00
_cell.angle_gamma   90.00
#
_symmetry.space_group_name_H-M   'P 1'
#
loop_
_entity.id
_entity.type
_entity.pdbx_description
1 polymer ?
#
loop_
_entity_poly.entity_id
_entity_poly.type
_entity_poly.pdbx_seq_one_letter_code
_entity_poly.pdbx_strand_id
1 'polypeptide(L)'
;MQGSLVISEEQFTAHFPGESGYRMFLIDAPSNRVAQVSEMLSRALQDSGLELTPATKRLDDFNAVQNTYLTTFQVLGGLGLLLGSAGLGVVVLRNVLERRAELALLLAVGLRRRALHRLVLTEHAALLWAGLFFGIAAAAVAVLPELLSPRAEISVLTLTVTLAGMLMSGMLWTWLATRFALRGRLLAALRNE
;
A
#
# COMPACT_ATOMS: atom_id res chain seq x y z
N MET A 1 15.85 -18.14 9.89
CA MET A 1 15.24 -19.24 9.09
C MET A 1 15.18 -20.48 9.97
N GLN A 2 14.18 -20.60 10.84
CA GLN A 2 13.89 -21.84 11.55
C GLN A 2 12.69 -22.46 10.84
N GLY A 3 12.95 -23.35 9.89
CA GLY A 3 11.90 -24.14 9.26
C GLY A 3 11.53 -25.29 10.19
N SER A 4 10.24 -25.56 10.37
CA SER A 4 9.76 -26.82 10.93
C SER A 4 9.42 -27.78 9.80
N LEU A 5 9.86 -29.03 9.92
CA LEU A 5 9.52 -30.11 8.99
C LEU A 5 8.63 -31.09 9.75
N VAL A 6 7.45 -31.38 9.22
CA VAL A 6 6.56 -32.43 9.73
C VAL A 6 6.80 -33.67 8.88
N ILE A 7 7.21 -34.77 9.51
CA ILE A 7 7.38 -36.07 8.87
C ILE A 7 6.62 -37.13 9.67
N SER A 8 6.28 -38.24 9.03
CA SER A 8 5.65 -39.38 9.71
C SER A 8 6.58 -39.95 10.79
N GLU A 9 6.01 -40.34 11.93
CA GLU A 9 6.71 -40.96 13.04
C GLU A 9 7.56 -42.16 12.59
N GLU A 10 7.00 -43.08 11.80
CA GLU A 10 7.70 -44.26 11.30
C GLU A 10 9.02 -43.91 10.58
N GLN A 11 8.98 -42.88 9.72
CA GLN A 11 10.15 -42.40 9.00
C GLN A 11 11.15 -41.70 9.93
N PHE A 12 10.66 -40.96 10.93
CA PHE A 12 11.52 -40.28 11.90
C PHE A 12 12.30 -41.30 12.74
N THR A 13 11.60 -42.28 13.32
CA THR A 13 12.23 -43.30 14.17
C THR A 13 13.18 -44.20 13.39
N ALA A 14 12.89 -44.50 12.12
CA ALA A 14 13.77 -45.28 11.26
C ALA A 14 15.11 -44.57 10.97
N HIS A 15 15.08 -43.25 10.76
CA HIS A 15 16.28 -42.47 10.43
C HIS A 15 17.00 -41.90 11.66
N PHE A 16 16.29 -41.71 12.78
CA PHE A 16 16.81 -41.10 14.01
C PHE A 16 16.48 -41.94 15.26
N PRO A 17 16.92 -43.21 15.34
CA PRO A 17 16.55 -44.12 16.44
C PRO A 17 17.13 -43.73 17.81
N GLY A 18 18.09 -42.80 17.86
CA GLY A 18 18.70 -42.31 19.10
C GLY A 18 17.98 -41.13 19.76
N GLU A 19 17.03 -40.50 19.06
CA GLU A 19 16.25 -39.38 19.61
C GLU A 19 15.07 -39.93 20.42
N SER A 20 15.04 -39.60 21.71
CA SER A 20 13.98 -40.06 22.62
C SER A 20 13.00 -38.91 22.92
N GLY A 21 11.73 -39.10 22.56
CA GLY A 21 10.63 -38.20 22.93
C GLY A 21 10.23 -37.20 21.85
N TYR A 22 9.04 -36.59 22.04
CA TYR A 22 8.46 -35.61 21.13
C TYR A 22 8.43 -34.22 21.77
N ARG A 23 8.75 -33.19 20.99
CA ARG A 23 8.76 -31.79 21.45
C ARG A 23 7.40 -31.11 21.32
N MET A 24 6.51 -31.64 20.49
CA MET A 24 5.19 -31.10 20.20
C MET A 24 4.23 -32.23 19.85
N PHE A 25 2.99 -32.11 20.32
CA PHE A 25 1.87 -32.95 19.91
C PHE A 25 0.80 -32.09 19.25
N LEU A 26 0.18 -32.62 18.20
CA LEU A 26 -1.01 -32.03 17.58
C LEU A 26 -2.22 -32.81 18.08
N ILE A 27 -3.20 -32.10 18.61
CA ILE A 27 -4.41 -32.69 19.18
C ILE A 27 -5.60 -32.08 18.45
N ASP A 28 -6.32 -32.92 17.70
CA ASP A 28 -7.57 -32.51 17.07
C ASP A 28 -8.73 -32.60 18.07
N ALA A 29 -9.52 -31.54 18.11
CA ALA A 29 -10.74 -31.46 18.90
C ALA A 29 -11.84 -30.80 18.06
N PRO A 30 -13.12 -31.20 18.26
CA PRO A 30 -14.25 -30.50 17.65
C PRO A 30 -14.19 -29.00 17.95
N SER A 31 -14.40 -28.16 16.93
CA SER A 31 -14.22 -26.69 17.01
C SER A 31 -15.05 -26.03 18.14
N ASN A 32 -16.21 -26.61 18.48
CA ASN A 32 -17.08 -26.16 19.56
C ASN A 32 -16.63 -26.57 20.97
N ARG A 33 -15.64 -27.46 21.10
CA ARG A 33 -15.17 -27.99 22.40
C ARG A 33 -13.69 -27.77 22.67
N VAL A 34 -12.96 -27.07 21.78
CA VAL A 34 -11.51 -26.83 21.91
C VAL A 34 -11.14 -26.28 23.29
N ALA A 35 -11.87 -25.29 23.81
CA ALA A 35 -11.61 -24.70 25.13
C ALA A 35 -11.80 -25.72 26.26
N GLN A 36 -12.90 -26.49 26.22
CA GLN A 36 -13.21 -27.49 27.23
C GLN A 36 -12.20 -28.65 27.23
N VAL A 37 -11.82 -29.13 26.04
CA VAL A 37 -10.81 -30.19 25.87
C VAL A 37 -9.44 -29.70 26.34
N SER A 38 -9.04 -28.49 25.95
CA SER A 38 -7.78 -27.89 26.39
C SER A 38 -7.70 -27.78 27.91
N GLU A 39 -8.77 -27.28 28.56
CA GLU A 39 -8.79 -27.14 30.01
C GLU A 39 -8.76 -28.49 30.73
N MET A 40 -9.52 -29.47 30.24
CA MET A 40 -9.54 -30.83 30.81
C MET A 40 -8.15 -31.49 30.71
N LEU A 41 -7.51 -31.43 29.55
CA LEU A 41 -6.17 -32.00 29.34
C LEU A 41 -5.11 -31.27 30.14
N SER A 42 -5.14 -29.93 30.18
CA SER A 42 -4.21 -29.14 30.99
C SER A 42 -4.30 -29.47 32.48
N ARG A 43 -5.51 -29.71 33.01
CA ARG A 43 -5.69 -30.15 34.41
C ARG A 43 -5.20 -31.59 34.61
N ALA A 44 -5.57 -32.51 33.72
CA ALA A 44 -5.25 -33.93 33.87
C ALA A 44 -3.76 -34.23 33.71
N LEU A 45 -3.02 -33.46 32.90
CA LEU A 45 -1.59 -33.62 32.65
C LEU A 45 -0.75 -32.48 33.23
N GLN A 46 -1.27 -31.74 34.21
CA GLN A 46 -0.57 -30.62 34.82
C GLN A 46 0.78 -31.06 35.44
N ASP A 47 0.78 -32.20 36.15
CA ASP A 47 1.98 -32.76 36.78
C ASP A 47 3.03 -33.26 35.77
N SER A 48 2.61 -33.48 34.52
CA SER A 48 3.50 -33.84 33.41
C SER A 48 4.02 -32.62 32.64
N GLY A 49 3.65 -31.40 33.04
CA GLY A 49 4.10 -30.16 32.40
C GLY A 49 3.47 -29.89 31.03
N LEU A 50 2.28 -30.44 30.74
CA LEU A 50 1.62 -30.23 29.45
C LEU A 50 1.15 -28.77 29.29
N GLU A 51 1.70 -28.08 28.30
CA GLU A 51 1.22 -26.77 27.86
C GLU A 51 0.49 -26.90 26.51
N LEU A 52 -0.78 -26.48 26.48
CA LEU A 52 -1.59 -26.48 25.27
C LEU A 52 -1.76 -25.06 24.75
N THR A 53 -1.55 -24.89 23.45
CA THR A 53 -1.82 -23.63 22.76
C THR A 53 -2.77 -23.89 21.60
N PRO A 54 -3.94 -23.22 21.54
CA PRO A 54 -4.84 -23.33 20.41
C PRO A 54 -4.12 -22.95 19.10
N ALA A 55 -4.34 -23.74 18.05
CA ALA A 55 -3.78 -23.45 16.73
C ALA A 55 -4.22 -22.08 16.20
N THR A 56 -5.46 -21.67 16.51
CA THR A 56 -5.99 -20.34 16.18
C THR A 56 -5.18 -19.22 16.83
N LYS A 57 -4.85 -19.35 18.13
CA LYS A 57 -4.02 -18.36 18.83
C LYS A 57 -2.63 -18.23 18.20
N ARG A 58 -1.99 -19.37 17.87
CA ARG A 58 -0.70 -19.35 17.16
C ARG A 58 -0.81 -18.67 15.80
N LEU A 59 -1.87 -18.95 15.04
CA LEU A 59 -2.11 -18.31 13.75
C LEU A 59 -2.34 -16.80 13.89
N ASP A 60 -3.10 -16.37 14.90
CA ASP A 60 -3.32 -14.96 15.18
C ASP A 60 -2.02 -14.23 15.55
N ASP A 61 -1.16 -14.85 16.34
CA ASP A 61 0.17 -14.31 16.68
C ASP A 61 1.04 -14.13 15.41
N PHE A 62 1.03 -15.11 14.49
CA PHE A 62 1.71 -14.99 13.19
C PHE A 62 1.10 -13.87 12.33
N ASN A 63 -0.22 -13.82 12.25
CA ASN A 63 -0.94 -12.80 11.49
C ASN A 63 -0.70 -11.40 12.05
N ALA A 64 -0.56 -11.24 13.37
CA ALA A 64 -0.26 -9.96 14.00
C ALA A 64 1.11 -9.41 13.55
N VAL A 65 2.13 -10.26 13.47
CA VAL A 65 3.46 -9.88 12.97
C VAL A 65 3.39 -9.50 11.49
N GLN A 66 2.73 -10.32 10.67
CA GLN A 66 2.58 -10.06 9.24
C GLN A 66 1.81 -8.76 8.98
N ASN A 67 0.69 -8.54 9.67
CA ASN A 67 -0.10 -7.32 9.55
C ASN A 67 0.67 -6.08 9.99
N THR A 68 1.50 -6.17 11.02
CA THR A 68 2.34 -5.05 11.47
C THR A 68 3.38 -4.68 10.40
N TYR A 69 4.02 -5.68 9.79
CA TYR A 69 4.94 -5.48 8.67
C TYR A 69 4.24 -4.79 7.49
N LEU A 70 3.11 -5.35 7.03
CA LEU A 70 2.33 -4.80 5.91
C LEU A 70 1.85 -3.38 6.21
N THR A 71 1.35 -3.13 7.42
CA THR A 71 0.88 -1.81 7.85
C THR A 71 2.02 -0.78 7.80
N THR A 72 3.23 -1.17 8.21
CA THR A 72 4.39 -0.27 8.18
C THR A 72 4.74 0.12 6.73
N PHE A 73 4.76 -0.85 5.80
CA PHE A 73 4.95 -0.55 4.37
C PHE A 73 3.83 0.28 3.79
N GLN A 74 2.58 0.04 4.20
CA GLN A 74 1.43 0.81 3.75
C GLN A 74 1.52 2.27 4.24
N VAL A 75 1.93 2.50 5.48
CA VAL A 75 2.17 3.85 6.00
C VAL A 75 3.29 4.55 5.24
N LEU A 76 4.42 3.86 5.00
CA LEU A 76 5.52 4.42 4.21
C LEU A 76 5.10 4.73 2.76
N GLY A 77 4.35 3.82 2.14
CA GLY A 77 3.76 4.04 0.82
C GLY A 77 2.80 5.24 0.82
N GLY A 78 1.94 5.35 1.82
CA GLY A 78 1.04 6.48 2.02
C GLY A 78 1.78 7.81 2.17
N LEU A 79 2.85 7.84 2.97
CA LEU A 79 3.73 9.01 3.10
C LEU A 79 4.40 9.37 1.77
N GLY A 80 4.87 8.37 1.02
CA GLY A 80 5.42 8.57 -0.33
C GLY A 80 4.40 9.20 -1.28
N LEU A 81 3.14 8.77 -1.22
CA LEU A 81 2.05 9.37 -2.02
C LEU A 81 1.75 10.81 -1.60
N LEU A 82 1.72 11.10 -0.30
CA LEU A 82 1.53 12.46 0.20
C LEU A 82 2.64 13.38 -0.29
N LEU A 83 3.90 12.98 -0.10
CA LEU A 83 5.07 13.74 -0.55
C LEU A 83 5.10 13.91 -2.06
N GLY A 84 4.81 12.85 -2.83
CA GLY A 84 4.72 12.89 -4.29
C GLY A 84 3.63 13.84 -4.78
N SER A 85 2.45 13.82 -4.16
CA SER A 85 1.33 14.69 -4.52
C SER A 85 1.62 16.17 -4.24
N ALA A 86 2.22 16.49 -3.08
CA ALA A 86 2.67 17.83 -2.75
C ALA A 86 3.79 18.31 -3.69
N GLY A 87 4.76 17.43 -3.98
CA GLY A 87 5.85 17.70 -4.93
C GLY A 87 5.33 18.02 -6.33
N LEU A 88 4.33 17.29 -6.80
CA LEU A 88 3.65 17.59 -8.07
C LEU A 88 3.03 19.00 -8.05
N GLY A 89 2.37 19.39 -6.96
CA GLY A 89 1.85 20.75 -6.79
C GLY A 89 2.94 21.83 -6.88
N VAL A 90 4.10 21.59 -6.26
CA VAL A 90 5.26 22.50 -6.33
C VAL A 90 5.82 22.60 -7.75
N VAL A 91 5.96 21.47 -8.45
CA VAL A 91 6.45 21.44 -9.84
C VAL A 91 5.52 22.20 -10.77
N VAL A 92 4.20 21.97 -10.65
CA VAL A 92 3.17 22.69 -11.42
C VAL A 92 3.23 24.18 -11.13
N LEU A 93 3.29 24.57 -9.86
CA LEU A 93 3.40 25.98 -9.47
C LEU A 93 4.64 26.63 -10.09
N ARG A 94 5.81 25.97 -9.99
CA ARG A 94 7.06 26.45 -10.58
C ARG A 94 6.95 26.60 -12.10
N ASN A 95 6.39 25.61 -12.79
CA ASN A 95 6.21 25.64 -14.25
C ASN A 95 5.33 26.81 -14.70
N VAL A 96 4.20 27.05 -14.03
CA VAL A 96 3.28 28.15 -14.38
C VAL A 96 3.91 29.52 -14.09
N LEU A 97 4.71 29.64 -13.01
CA LEU A 97 5.42 30.88 -12.69
C LEU A 97 6.52 31.19 -13.71
N GLU A 98 7.25 30.18 -14.19
CA GLU A 98 8.26 30.35 -15.25
C GLU A 98 7.63 30.80 -16.58
N ARG A 99 6.45 30.28 -16.92
CA ARG A 99 5.72 30.61 -18.16
C ARG A 99 4.80 31.82 -18.05
N ARG A 100 4.93 32.61 -16.98
CA ARG A 100 3.99 33.70 -16.68
C ARG A 100 3.94 34.78 -17.76
N ALA A 101 5.07 35.09 -18.40
CA ALA A 101 5.13 36.07 -19.50
C ALA A 101 4.34 35.58 -20.73
N GLU A 102 4.48 34.31 -21.11
CA GLU A 102 3.70 33.68 -22.20
C GLU A 102 2.20 33.75 -21.92
N LEU A 103 1.79 33.42 -20.68
CA LEU A 103 0.38 33.46 -20.27
C LEU A 103 -0.18 34.90 -20.26
N ALA A 104 0.66 35.89 -19.95
CA ALA A 104 0.29 37.30 -20.01
C ALA A 104 0.14 37.81 -21.45
N LEU A 105 1.00 37.35 -22.37
CA LEU A 105 0.87 37.63 -23.81
C LEU A 105 -0.43 37.02 -24.37
N LEU A 106 -0.75 35.77 -24.01
CA LEU A 106 -2.01 35.14 -24.41
C LEU A 106 -3.23 35.92 -23.89
N LEU A 107 -3.17 36.47 -22.67
CA LEU A 107 -4.21 37.38 -22.16
C LEU A 107 -4.31 38.67 -22.99
N ALA A 108 -3.17 39.26 -23.37
CA ALA A 108 -3.13 40.49 -24.15
C ALA A 108 -3.70 40.32 -25.57
N VAL A 109 -3.51 39.15 -26.17
CA VAL A 109 -4.08 38.77 -27.48
C VAL A 109 -5.60 38.47 -27.38
N GLY A 110 -6.18 38.45 -26.18
CA GLY A 110 -7.63 38.35 -25.95
C GLY A 110 -8.11 37.02 -25.39
N LEU A 111 -7.20 36.12 -25.01
CA LEU A 111 -7.57 34.83 -24.41
C LEU A 111 -8.17 35.04 -23.01
N ARG A 112 -9.31 34.41 -22.71
CA ARG A 112 -9.97 34.55 -21.40
C ARG A 112 -9.20 33.80 -20.30
N ARG A 113 -9.15 34.34 -19.08
CA ARG A 113 -8.54 33.66 -17.91
C ARG A 113 -9.04 32.22 -17.67
N ARG A 114 -10.32 31.96 -17.96
CA ARG A 114 -10.90 30.60 -17.86
C ARG A 114 -10.31 29.63 -18.89
N ALA A 115 -10.01 30.12 -20.10
CA ALA A 115 -9.39 29.31 -21.15
C ALA A 115 -7.94 28.95 -20.77
N LEU A 116 -7.19 29.92 -20.22
CA LEU A 116 -5.85 29.68 -19.66
C LEU A 116 -5.85 28.66 -18.52
N HIS A 117 -6.79 28.78 -17.59
CA HIS A 117 -6.93 27.81 -16.50
C HIS A 117 -7.24 26.40 -17.01
N ARG A 118 -8.08 26.28 -18.05
CA ARG A 118 -8.38 24.99 -18.68
C ARG A 118 -7.17 24.41 -19.40
N LEU A 119 -6.41 25.24 -20.12
CA LEU A 119 -5.21 24.85 -20.85
C LEU A 119 -4.17 24.22 -19.89
N VAL A 120 -3.82 24.95 -18.83
CA VAL A 120 -2.84 24.51 -17.83
C VAL A 120 -3.31 23.24 -17.11
N LEU A 121 -4.61 23.17 -16.75
CA LEU A 121 -5.17 21.96 -16.17
C LEU A 121 -5.09 20.77 -17.12
N THR A 122 -5.40 20.92 -18.40
CA THR A 122 -5.36 19.80 -19.36
C THR A 122 -3.93 19.32 -19.59
N GLU A 123 -2.96 20.22 -19.62
CA GLU A 123 -1.53 19.88 -19.78
C GLU A 123 -1.04 19.05 -18.59
N HIS A 124 -1.30 19.50 -17.36
CA HIS A 124 -0.88 18.77 -16.18
C HIS A 124 -1.74 17.54 -15.88
N ALA A 125 -3.01 17.51 -16.30
CA ALA A 125 -3.83 16.30 -16.23
C ALA A 125 -3.29 15.20 -17.16
N ALA A 126 -2.81 15.55 -18.36
CA ALA A 126 -2.17 14.57 -19.24
C ALA A 126 -0.89 13.99 -18.62
N LEU A 127 -0.07 14.83 -17.97
CA LEU A 127 1.12 14.37 -17.24
C LEU A 127 0.76 13.48 -16.04
N LEU A 128 -0.29 13.84 -15.29
CA LEU A 128 -0.80 13.03 -14.17
C LEU A 128 -1.27 11.66 -14.66
N TRP A 129 -2.04 11.61 -15.76
CA TRP A 129 -2.50 10.36 -16.36
C TRP A 129 -1.34 9.49 -16.87
N ALA A 130 -0.35 10.10 -17.54
CA ALA A 130 0.83 9.37 -17.99
C ALA A 130 1.61 8.81 -16.80
N GLY A 131 1.86 9.61 -15.76
CA GLY A 131 2.52 9.17 -14.54
C GLY A 131 1.77 8.04 -13.85
N LEU A 132 0.44 8.14 -13.74
CA LEU A 132 -0.40 7.09 -13.17
C LEU A 132 -0.33 5.79 -13.99
N PHE A 133 -0.39 5.90 -15.33
CA PHE A 133 -0.28 4.74 -16.22
C PHE A 133 1.06 4.02 -16.06
N PHE A 134 2.18 4.75 -16.11
CA PHE A 134 3.50 4.16 -15.92
C PHE A 134 3.70 3.60 -14.50
N GLY A 135 3.15 4.27 -13.48
CA GLY A 135 3.16 3.78 -12.11
C GLY A 135 2.40 2.46 -11.94
N ILE A 136 1.20 2.36 -12.52
CA ILE A 136 0.40 1.12 -12.54
C ILE A 136 1.16 0.02 -13.28
N ALA A 137 1.74 0.32 -14.44
CA ALA A 137 2.51 -0.65 -15.22
C ALA A 137 3.72 -1.18 -14.41
N ALA A 138 4.49 -0.30 -13.78
CA ALA A 138 5.62 -0.67 -12.95
C ALA A 138 5.18 -1.52 -11.73
N ALA A 139 4.09 -1.14 -11.06
CA ALA A 139 3.52 -1.89 -9.95
C ALA A 139 3.04 -3.29 -10.38
N ALA A 140 2.40 -3.39 -11.54
CA ALA A 140 1.94 -4.66 -12.09
C ALA A 140 3.13 -5.61 -12.38
N VAL A 141 4.23 -5.10 -12.92
CA VAL A 141 5.45 -5.89 -13.13
C VAL A 141 6.06 -6.34 -11.79
N ALA A 142 6.10 -5.45 -10.79
CA ALA A 142 6.67 -5.76 -9.48
C ALA A 142 5.88 -6.84 -8.72
N VAL A 143 4.55 -6.84 -8.83
CA VAL A 143 3.67 -7.79 -8.12
C VAL A 143 3.37 -9.04 -8.97
N LEU A 144 3.81 -9.09 -10.23
CA LEU A 144 3.59 -10.20 -11.16
C LEU A 144 3.84 -11.61 -10.57
N PRO A 145 4.96 -11.90 -9.87
CA PRO A 145 5.17 -13.24 -9.31
C PRO A 145 4.12 -13.63 -8.27
N GLU A 146 3.62 -12.67 -7.49
CA GLU A 146 2.56 -12.89 -6.50
C GLU A 146 1.23 -13.19 -7.20
N LEU A 147 0.92 -12.48 -8.30
CA LEU A 147 -0.29 -12.65 -9.10
C LEU A 147 -0.37 -14.03 -9.77
N LEU A 148 0.77 -14.63 -10.08
CA LEU A 148 0.85 -15.98 -10.67
C LEU A 148 0.70 -17.08 -9.61
N SER A 149 0.75 -16.74 -8.32
CA SER A 149 0.59 -17.72 -7.25
C SER A 149 -0.90 -18.08 -7.07
N PRO A 150 -1.24 -19.36 -6.75
CA PRO A 150 -2.62 -19.78 -6.51
C PRO A 150 -3.31 -19.12 -5.30
N ARG A 151 -2.56 -18.31 -4.53
CA ARG A 151 -3.00 -17.66 -3.28
C ARG A 151 -3.24 -16.15 -3.44
N ALA A 152 -3.18 -15.64 -4.67
CA ALA A 152 -3.39 -14.21 -4.93
C ALA A 152 -4.84 -13.77 -4.64
N GLU A 153 -5.08 -13.21 -3.46
CA GLU A 153 -6.34 -12.52 -3.14
C GLU A 153 -6.18 -11.01 -3.39
N ILE A 154 -6.59 -10.56 -4.58
CA ILE A 154 -6.53 -9.14 -4.93
C ILE A 154 -7.87 -8.50 -4.60
N SER A 155 -7.87 -7.59 -3.63
CA SER A 155 -9.03 -6.73 -3.40
C SER A 155 -9.10 -5.63 -4.45
N VAL A 156 -9.91 -5.84 -5.49
CA VAL A 156 -10.15 -4.87 -6.57
C VAL A 156 -10.70 -3.56 -6.02
N LEU A 157 -11.48 -3.63 -4.93
CA LEU A 157 -12.05 -2.46 -4.28
C LEU A 157 -10.97 -1.54 -3.70
N THR A 158 -10.04 -2.08 -2.90
CA THR A 158 -8.97 -1.26 -2.29
C THR A 158 -8.03 -0.69 -3.34
N LEU A 159 -7.73 -1.45 -4.40
CA LEU A 159 -6.95 -0.97 -5.53
C LEU A 159 -7.65 0.20 -6.25
N THR A 160 -8.94 0.06 -6.54
CA THR A 160 -9.70 1.10 -7.24
C THR A 160 -9.81 2.36 -6.39
N VAL A 161 -10.08 2.22 -5.09
CA VAL A 161 -10.16 3.34 -4.14
C VAL A 161 -8.81 4.06 -4.00
N THR A 162 -7.70 3.33 -3.92
CA THR A 162 -6.37 3.94 -3.81
C THR A 162 -5.98 4.69 -5.08
N LEU A 163 -6.19 4.11 -6.26
CA LEU A 163 -5.93 4.77 -7.54
C LEU A 163 -6.83 6.01 -7.74
N ALA A 164 -8.12 5.91 -7.41
CA ALA A 164 -9.02 7.05 -7.44
C ALA A 164 -8.57 8.15 -6.46
N GLY A 165 -8.15 7.78 -5.25
CA GLY A 165 -7.60 8.70 -4.27
C GLY A 165 -6.34 9.43 -4.76
N MET A 166 -5.41 8.71 -5.40
CA MET A 166 -4.22 9.31 -6.01
C MET A 166 -4.58 10.32 -7.11
N LEU A 167 -5.51 9.95 -8.00
CA LEU A 167 -5.96 10.82 -9.08
C LEU A 167 -6.64 12.08 -8.53
N MET A 168 -7.52 11.93 -7.54
CA MET A 168 -8.20 13.05 -6.88
C MET A 168 -7.22 13.98 -6.16
N SER A 169 -6.23 13.42 -5.44
CA SER A 169 -5.19 14.20 -4.78
C SER A 169 -4.34 14.98 -5.78
N GLY A 170 -3.87 14.33 -6.85
CA GLY A 170 -3.10 14.98 -7.91
C GLY A 170 -3.89 16.09 -8.61
N MET A 171 -5.17 15.84 -8.90
CA MET A 171 -6.05 16.84 -9.51
C MET A 171 -6.32 18.03 -8.57
N LEU A 172 -6.44 17.77 -7.26
CA LEU A 172 -6.58 18.81 -6.25
C LEU A 172 -5.33 19.71 -6.17
N TRP A 173 -4.14 19.11 -6.14
CA TRP A 173 -2.88 19.85 -6.08
C TRP A 173 -2.60 20.66 -7.36
N THR A 174 -2.83 20.08 -8.54
CA THR A 174 -2.71 20.80 -9.82
C THR A 174 -3.68 21.98 -9.88
N TRP A 175 -4.94 21.79 -9.46
CA TRP A 175 -5.94 22.85 -9.41
C TRP A 175 -5.56 23.97 -8.44
N LEU A 176 -5.11 23.62 -7.23
CA LEU A 176 -4.64 24.60 -6.24
C LEU A 176 -3.45 25.40 -6.80
N ALA A 177 -2.41 24.74 -7.29
CA ALA A 177 -1.23 25.37 -7.85
C ALA A 177 -1.57 26.32 -9.01
N THR A 178 -2.40 25.85 -9.96
CA THR A 178 -2.86 26.64 -11.11
C THR A 178 -3.65 27.87 -10.65
N ARG A 179 -4.56 27.71 -9.68
CA ARG A 179 -5.37 28.81 -9.14
C ARG A 179 -4.51 29.83 -8.40
N PHE A 180 -3.51 29.41 -7.64
CA PHE A 180 -2.58 30.31 -6.95
C PHE A 180 -1.71 31.08 -7.94
N ALA A 181 -1.15 30.41 -8.94
CA ALA A 181 -0.28 31.04 -9.94
C ALA A 181 -1.03 32.09 -10.80
N LEU A 182 -2.26 31.77 -11.24
CA LEU A 182 -3.07 32.66 -12.09
C LEU A 182 -3.77 33.80 -11.32
N ARG A 183 -3.80 33.74 -9.98
CA ARG A 183 -4.32 34.84 -9.14
C ARG A 183 -3.36 36.02 -9.01
N GLY A 184 -2.06 35.83 -9.30
CA GLY A 184 -1.10 36.93 -9.36
C GLY A 184 -1.48 37.98 -10.41
N ARG A 185 -1.04 39.24 -10.24
CA ARG A 185 -1.22 40.30 -11.25
C ARG A 185 -0.41 39.95 -12.51
N LEU A 186 -0.95 39.09 -13.38
CA LEU A 186 -0.31 38.66 -14.64
C LEU A 186 0.14 39.86 -15.48
N LEU A 187 -0.66 40.93 -15.51
CA LEU A 187 -0.37 42.19 -16.20
C LEU A 187 0.81 42.97 -15.61
N ALA A 188 1.16 42.79 -14.33
CA ALA A 188 2.33 43.44 -13.76
C ALA A 188 3.65 42.81 -14.24
N ALA A 189 3.62 41.56 -14.75
CA ALA A 189 4.80 40.91 -15.31
C ALA A 189 5.24 41.55 -16.63
N LEU A 190 4.30 42.05 -17.44
CA LEU A 190 4.57 42.80 -18.68
C LEU A 190 5.14 44.21 -18.43
N ARG A 191 5.13 44.71 -17.19
CA ARG A 191 5.59 46.07 -16.85
C ARG A 191 6.98 46.08 -16.21
N ASN A 192 7.57 44.91 -16.00
CA ASN A 192 8.89 44.72 -15.37
C ASN A 192 9.93 44.18 -16.37
N GLU A 193 9.60 44.13 -17.66
CA GLU A 193 10.55 44.12 -18.78
C GLU A 193 10.41 45.45 -19.54
#